data_AF-A0AAW5LWT3-F1
#
_entry.id   AF-A0AAW5LWT3-F1
#
_cell.length_a   1.000
_cell.length_b   1.000
_cell.length_c   1.000
_cell.angle_alpha   90.00
_cell.angle_beta   90.00
_cell.angle_gamma   90.00
#
_symmetry.space_group_name_H-M   'P 1'
#
loop_
_entity.id
_entity.type
_entity.pdbx_description
1 polymer ?
#
loop_
_entity_poly.entity_id
_entity_poly.type
_entity_poly.pdbx_seq_one_letter_code
_entity_poly.pdbx_strand_id
1 'polypeptide(L)'
;MSQTKCLSQSSVHDFLSARKRSSTLIAIGVMLCIFSPITLLILISLTRLDILTSSINFVTGIGVIVLILLVAAAVALFIAGNHWLKVHENFEYEECNLSEETKEQVLKLSKEYENQHLVLKIIGITFCILSAIPLMTGSLFIGSLSNSRIDDLMTGLSTATIFLVGIGVFFLVKTNIVRDSFNIILQIEDYTAEKKASKKIIEKYATIYWMTISFIYLAYSFISKNWSQSWIIWPLAGITYGILEAILSLKKKKSISE
;
A
#
# COMPACT_ATOMS: atom_id res chain seq x y z
N MET A 1 -19.76 19.87 -31.21
CA MET A 1 -19.54 18.43 -31.43
C MET A 1 -18.19 18.08 -30.81
N SER A 2 -18.16 17.71 -29.53
CA SER A 2 -16.94 17.16 -28.92
C SER A 2 -16.74 15.76 -29.48
N GLN A 3 -15.61 15.49 -30.10
CA GLN A 3 -15.25 14.14 -30.54
C GLN A 3 -15.12 13.25 -29.31
N THR A 4 -16.18 12.51 -29.03
CA THR A 4 -16.24 11.45 -28.04
C THR A 4 -15.28 10.36 -28.50
N LYS A 5 -14.10 10.29 -27.89
CA LYS A 5 -13.04 9.36 -28.29
C LYS A 5 -13.44 7.95 -27.83
N CYS A 6 -14.23 7.25 -28.64
CA CYS A 6 -14.52 5.82 -28.45
C CYS A 6 -13.18 5.07 -28.44
N LEU A 7 -12.83 4.47 -27.30
CA LEU A 7 -11.63 3.68 -27.17
C LEU A 7 -11.86 2.31 -27.82
N SER A 8 -10.92 1.89 -28.67
CA SER A 8 -10.99 0.59 -29.34
C SER A 8 -10.79 -0.56 -28.33
N GLN A 9 -11.38 -1.71 -28.62
CA GLN A 9 -11.20 -2.95 -27.85
C GLN A 9 -9.71 -3.30 -27.63
N SER A 10 -8.85 -3.00 -28.60
CA SER A 10 -7.40 -3.18 -28.49
C SER A 10 -6.77 -2.35 -27.37
N SER A 11 -7.21 -1.09 -27.21
CA SER A 11 -6.67 -0.18 -26.19
C SER A 11 -6.98 -0.66 -24.77
N VAL A 12 -8.13 -1.32 -24.57
CA VAL A 12 -8.55 -1.88 -23.28
C VAL A 12 -7.70 -3.11 -22.91
N HIS A 13 -7.45 -4.00 -23.87
CA HIS A 13 -6.61 -5.17 -23.63
C HIS A 13 -5.16 -4.76 -23.33
N ASP A 14 -4.63 -3.78 -24.05
CA ASP A 14 -3.29 -3.24 -23.82
C ASP A 14 -3.18 -2.63 -22.42
N PHE A 15 -4.18 -1.86 -21.98
CA PHE A 15 -4.26 -1.32 -20.61
C PHE A 15 -4.26 -2.41 -19.54
N LEU A 16 -5.13 -3.43 -19.67
CA LEU A 16 -5.21 -4.54 -18.70
C LEU A 16 -3.88 -5.31 -18.62
N SER A 17 -3.23 -5.54 -19.75
CA SER A 17 -1.93 -6.23 -19.81
C SER A 17 -0.82 -5.40 -19.15
N ALA A 18 -0.79 -4.09 -19.41
CA ALA A 18 0.15 -3.16 -18.81
C ALA A 18 -0.05 -3.08 -17.28
N ARG A 19 -1.30 -3.00 -16.82
CA ARG A 19 -1.63 -2.95 -15.39
C ARG A 19 -1.29 -4.27 -14.68
N LYS A 20 -1.46 -5.42 -15.33
CA LYS A 20 -1.04 -6.74 -14.80
C LYS A 20 0.49 -6.86 -14.67
N ARG A 21 1.25 -6.29 -15.61
CA ARG A 21 2.71 -6.22 -15.52
C ARG A 21 3.14 -5.29 -14.39
N SER A 22 2.52 -4.12 -14.32
CA SER A 22 2.78 -3.14 -13.26
C SER A 22 2.44 -3.68 -11.88
N SER A 23 1.32 -4.38 -11.71
CA SER A 23 0.93 -4.99 -10.44
C SER A 23 1.97 -5.95 -9.91
N THR A 24 2.62 -6.71 -10.80
CA THR A 24 3.68 -7.64 -10.43
C THR A 24 4.94 -6.88 -10.00
N LEU A 25 5.35 -5.83 -10.72
CA LEU A 25 6.50 -5.00 -10.34
C LEU A 25 6.28 -4.31 -8.99
N ILE A 26 5.09 -3.74 -8.78
CA ILE A 26 4.73 -3.07 -7.53
C ILE A 26 4.66 -4.09 -6.39
N ALA A 27 4.05 -5.27 -6.59
CA ALA A 27 4.01 -6.30 -5.57
C ALA A 27 5.42 -6.79 -5.19
N ILE A 28 6.32 -6.98 -6.17
CA ILE A 28 7.72 -7.32 -5.90
C ILE A 28 8.40 -6.21 -5.11
N GLY A 29 8.21 -4.94 -5.47
CA GLY A 29 8.78 -3.82 -4.73
C GLY A 29 8.33 -3.78 -3.26
N VAL A 30 7.03 -3.99 -3.00
CA VAL A 30 6.51 -4.04 -1.62
C VAL A 30 7.11 -5.23 -0.86
N MET A 31 7.20 -6.40 -1.50
CA MET A 31 7.83 -7.59 -0.92
C MET A 31 9.30 -7.34 -0.55
N LEU A 32 10.07 -6.67 -1.43
CA LEU A 32 11.47 -6.29 -1.17
C LEU A 32 11.58 -5.34 0.02
N CYS A 33 10.69 -4.36 0.15
CA CYS A 33 10.66 -3.47 1.31
C CYS A 33 10.43 -4.24 2.62
N ILE A 34 9.52 -5.22 2.61
CA ILE A 34 9.23 -6.06 3.78
C ILE A 34 10.40 -6.99 4.10
N PHE A 35 11.07 -7.52 3.08
CA PHE A 35 12.22 -8.42 3.24
C PHE A 35 13.52 -7.67 3.56
N SER A 36 13.57 -6.37 3.33
CA SER A 36 14.73 -5.54 3.62
C SER A 36 15.26 -5.71 5.06
N PRO A 37 14.45 -5.55 6.12
CA PRO A 37 14.90 -5.79 7.50
C PRO A 37 15.27 -7.25 7.81
N ILE A 38 14.73 -8.24 7.08
CA ILE A 38 15.06 -9.66 7.29
C ILE A 38 16.56 -9.90 7.09
N THR A 39 17.16 -9.29 6.07
CA THR A 39 18.60 -9.46 5.79
C THR A 39 19.47 -9.01 6.96
N LEU A 40 19.11 -7.88 7.59
CA LEU A 40 19.79 -7.36 8.77
C LEU A 40 19.61 -8.29 9.98
N LEU A 41 18.39 -8.78 10.22
CA LEU A 41 18.11 -9.68 11.35
C LEU A 41 18.88 -11.00 11.24
N ILE A 42 18.94 -11.58 10.03
CA ILE A 42 19.69 -12.82 9.78
C ILE A 42 21.18 -12.60 10.02
N LEU A 43 21.75 -11.49 9.55
CA LEU A 43 23.18 -11.22 9.69
C LEU A 43 23.59 -11.03 11.17
N ILE A 44 22.75 -10.36 11.95
CA ILE A 44 22.93 -10.22 13.41
C ILE A 44 22.84 -11.60 14.07
N SER A 45 21.84 -12.40 13.73
CA SER A 45 21.64 -13.74 14.28
C SER A 45 22.83 -14.67 13.98
N LEU A 46 23.36 -14.68 12.75
CA LEU A 46 24.54 -15.46 12.37
C LEU A 46 25.82 -15.06 13.15
N THR A 47 25.95 -13.77 13.47
CA THR A 47 27.10 -13.27 14.26
C THR A 47 27.01 -13.72 15.72
N ARG A 48 25.79 -13.77 16.29
CA ARG A 48 25.57 -14.25 17.66
C ARG A 48 25.80 -15.75 17.82
N LEU A 49 25.61 -16.52 16.75
CA LEU A 49 25.87 -17.95 16.71
C LEU A 49 27.36 -18.32 16.49
N ASP A 50 28.27 -17.34 16.59
CA ASP A 50 29.72 -17.49 16.33
C ASP A 50 30.07 -18.04 14.93
N ILE A 51 29.13 -18.01 13.98
CA ILE A 51 29.36 -18.44 12.59
C ILE A 51 30.18 -17.39 11.84
N LEU A 52 29.95 -16.11 12.16
CA LEU A 52 30.69 -14.97 11.65
C LEU A 52 31.63 -14.44 12.75
N THR A 53 32.94 -14.52 12.51
CA THR A 53 33.98 -14.04 13.45
C THR A 53 34.15 -12.51 13.49
N SER A 54 33.22 -11.77 12.89
CA SER A 54 33.28 -10.31 12.78
C SER A 54 32.58 -9.61 13.94
N SER A 55 32.98 -8.38 14.26
CA SER A 55 32.31 -7.59 15.29
C SER A 55 30.84 -7.30 14.92
N ILE A 56 29.94 -7.37 15.92
CA ILE A 56 28.50 -7.11 15.73
C ILE A 56 28.27 -5.74 15.09
N ASN A 57 28.97 -4.70 15.54
CA ASN A 57 28.84 -3.34 15.01
C ASN A 57 29.17 -3.26 13.51
N PHE A 58 30.21 -3.97 13.06
CA PHE A 58 30.59 -4.03 11.65
C PHE A 58 29.52 -4.74 10.82
N VAL A 59 29.01 -5.86 11.30
CA VAL A 59 27.96 -6.65 10.64
C VAL A 59 26.65 -5.87 10.56
N THR A 60 26.25 -5.19 11.64
CA THR A 60 25.08 -4.32 11.63
C THR A 60 25.23 -3.19 10.61
N GLY A 61 26.43 -2.59 10.49
CA GLY A 61 26.72 -1.59 9.47
C GLY A 61 26.51 -2.12 8.04
N ILE A 62 27.03 -3.32 7.74
CA ILE A 62 26.82 -3.98 6.44
C ILE A 62 25.32 -4.28 6.22
N GLY A 63 24.63 -4.79 7.25
CA GLY A 63 23.21 -5.09 7.17
C GLY A 63 22.36 -3.86 6.83
N VAL A 64 22.68 -2.70 7.41
CA VAL A 64 22.01 -1.43 7.09
C VAL A 64 22.26 -1.01 5.65
N ILE A 65 23.49 -1.15 5.14
CA ILE A 65 23.81 -0.84 3.74
C ILE A 65 22.98 -1.72 2.79
N VAL A 66 22.92 -3.03 3.04
CA VAL A 66 22.12 -3.97 2.22
C VAL A 66 20.63 -3.63 2.30
N LEU A 67 20.13 -3.32 3.49
CA LEU A 67 18.74 -2.89 3.72
C LEU A 67 18.40 -1.67 2.84
N ILE A 68 19.24 -0.63 2.86
CA ILE A 68 19.05 0.58 2.06
C ILE A 68 19.08 0.27 0.56
N LEU A 69 19.99 -0.60 0.11
CA LEU A 69 20.08 -1.01 -1.30
C LEU A 69 18.81 -1.75 -1.76
N LEU A 70 18.24 -2.63 -0.93
CA LEU A 70 16.98 -3.31 -1.24
C LEU A 70 15.81 -2.32 -1.34
N VAL A 71 15.76 -1.31 -0.47
CA VAL A 71 14.75 -0.25 -0.55
C VAL A 71 14.93 0.59 -1.81
N ALA A 72 16.16 0.94 -2.18
CA ALA A 72 16.44 1.66 -3.41
C ALA A 72 15.98 0.86 -4.66
N ALA A 73 16.23 -0.45 -4.68
CA ALA A 73 15.74 -1.34 -5.74
C ALA A 73 14.21 -1.40 -5.77
N ALA A 74 13.54 -1.48 -4.61
CA ALA A 74 12.08 -1.45 -4.53
C ALA A 74 11.48 -0.15 -5.07
N VAL A 75 12.06 1.01 -4.74
CA VAL A 75 11.64 2.31 -5.28
C VAL A 75 11.81 2.35 -6.80
N ALA A 76 12.91 1.81 -7.34
CA ALA A 76 13.10 1.71 -8.78
C ALA A 76 12.00 0.85 -9.45
N LEU A 77 11.61 -0.27 -8.82
CA LEU A 77 10.49 -1.09 -9.30
C LEU A 77 9.15 -0.35 -9.24
N PHE A 78 8.90 0.46 -8.21
CA PHE A 78 7.70 1.29 -8.12
C PHE A 78 7.65 2.33 -9.24
N ILE A 79 8.78 3.00 -9.52
CA ILE A 79 8.86 3.96 -10.63
C ILE A 79 8.64 3.26 -11.96
N ALA A 80 9.28 2.11 -12.19
CA ALA A 80 9.12 1.33 -13.41
C ALA A 80 7.68 0.84 -13.59
N GLY A 81 7.03 0.38 -12.51
CA GLY A 81 5.62 -0.01 -12.51
C GLY A 81 4.69 1.16 -12.80
N ASN A 82 4.93 2.31 -12.18
CA ASN A 82 4.08 3.50 -12.34
C ASN A 82 4.25 4.18 -13.71
N HIS A 83 5.40 4.01 -14.38
CA HIS A 83 5.59 4.50 -15.74
C HIS A 83 4.51 3.95 -16.69
N TRP A 84 4.14 2.68 -16.54
CA TRP A 84 3.05 2.05 -17.31
C TRP A 84 1.65 2.56 -16.93
N LEU A 85 1.46 3.07 -15.71
CA LEU A 85 0.18 3.68 -15.29
C LEU A 85 -0.01 5.06 -15.90
N LYS A 86 1.04 5.89 -15.94
CA LYS A 86 0.98 7.27 -16.47
C LYS A 86 0.55 7.34 -17.93
N VAL A 87 0.91 6.34 -18.74
CA VAL A 87 0.53 6.27 -20.16
C VAL A 87 -0.99 6.14 -20.35
N HIS A 88 -1.72 5.78 -19.30
CA HIS A 88 -3.16 5.54 -19.32
C HIS A 88 -3.95 6.36 -18.29
N GLU A 89 -3.37 7.47 -17.82
CA GLU A 89 -4.01 8.39 -16.87
C GLU A 89 -5.37 8.92 -17.40
N ASN A 90 -5.52 9.03 -18.72
CA ASN A 90 -6.81 9.38 -19.36
C ASN A 90 -7.98 8.47 -18.96
N PHE A 91 -7.75 7.17 -18.71
CA PHE A 91 -8.80 6.24 -18.30
C PHE A 91 -9.32 6.53 -16.87
N GLU A 92 -8.47 7.12 -16.03
CA GLU A 92 -8.81 7.44 -14.65
C GLU A 92 -9.53 8.81 -14.57
N TYR A 93 -9.26 9.71 -15.51
CA TYR A 93 -9.72 11.11 -15.49
C TYR A 93 -10.78 11.51 -16.52
N GLU A 94 -10.99 10.78 -17.62
CA GLU A 94 -12.05 11.06 -18.61
C GLU A 94 -13.25 10.10 -18.46
N GLU A 95 -14.46 10.57 -18.74
CA GLU A 95 -15.64 9.71 -18.87
C GLU A 95 -15.45 8.80 -20.09
N CYS A 96 -14.95 7.58 -19.87
CA CYS A 96 -14.85 6.58 -20.92
C CYS A 96 -16.25 6.20 -21.43
N ASN A 97 -16.64 6.73 -22.58
CA ASN A 97 -17.75 6.18 -23.36
C ASN A 97 -17.25 4.92 -24.09
N LEU A 98 -17.23 3.79 -23.37
CA LEU A 98 -17.00 2.48 -23.98
C LEU A 98 -18.20 2.12 -24.86
N SER A 99 -17.96 1.44 -25.99
CA SER A 99 -19.05 0.77 -26.69
C SER A 99 -19.67 -0.29 -25.77
N GLU A 100 -20.99 -0.46 -25.84
CA GLU A 100 -21.71 -1.44 -25.01
C GLU A 100 -21.12 -2.85 -25.15
N GLU A 101 -20.70 -3.23 -26.36
CA GLU A 101 -20.02 -4.51 -26.61
C GLU A 101 -18.69 -4.65 -25.84
N THR A 102 -17.86 -3.60 -25.81
CA THR A 102 -16.58 -3.63 -25.07
C THR A 102 -16.83 -3.70 -23.57
N LYS A 103 -17.86 -3.01 -23.07
CA LYS A 103 -18.24 -3.03 -21.66
C LYS A 103 -18.68 -4.43 -21.22
N GLU A 104 -19.50 -5.12 -22.03
CA GLU A 104 -19.89 -6.49 -21.76
C GLU A 104 -18.71 -7.46 -21.74
N GLN A 105 -17.75 -7.31 -22.66
CA GLN A 105 -16.54 -8.13 -22.68
C GLN A 105 -15.69 -7.92 -21.41
N VAL A 106 -15.46 -6.68 -21.00
CA VAL A 106 -14.72 -6.36 -19.77
C VAL A 106 -15.46 -6.88 -18.53
N LEU A 107 -16.79 -6.81 -18.51
CA LEU A 107 -17.60 -7.35 -17.42
C LEU A 107 -17.45 -8.87 -17.32
N LYS A 108 -17.43 -9.59 -18.46
CA LYS A 108 -17.16 -11.03 -18.51
C LYS A 108 -15.77 -11.37 -17.96
N LEU A 109 -14.73 -10.64 -18.41
CA LEU A 109 -13.35 -10.81 -17.92
C LEU A 109 -13.22 -10.51 -16.41
N SER A 110 -13.88 -9.45 -15.94
CA SER A 110 -13.91 -9.11 -14.51
C SER A 110 -14.55 -10.23 -13.70
N LYS A 111 -15.68 -10.77 -14.16
CA LYS A 111 -16.40 -11.86 -13.50
C LYS A 111 -15.59 -13.16 -13.47
N GLU A 112 -14.87 -13.48 -14.54
CA GLU A 112 -13.93 -14.60 -14.56
C GLU A 112 -12.77 -14.40 -13.60
N TYR A 113 -12.26 -13.17 -13.51
CA TYR A 113 -11.19 -12.80 -12.58
C TYR A 113 -11.65 -12.79 -11.12
N GLU A 114 -12.94 -12.63 -10.79
CA GLU A 114 -13.41 -12.61 -9.41
C GLU A 114 -13.00 -13.85 -8.62
N ASN A 115 -13.11 -15.04 -9.22
CA ASN A 115 -12.67 -16.28 -8.57
C ASN A 115 -11.16 -16.27 -8.29
N GLN A 116 -10.36 -15.82 -9.25
CA GLN A 116 -8.91 -15.70 -9.07
C GLN A 116 -8.55 -14.66 -8.01
N HIS A 117 -9.26 -13.52 -7.99
CA HIS A 117 -9.11 -12.49 -6.99
C HIS A 117 -9.43 -13.00 -5.59
N LEU A 118 -10.53 -13.73 -5.44
CA LEU A 118 -10.92 -14.34 -4.18
C LEU A 118 -9.87 -15.34 -3.69
N VAL A 119 -9.40 -16.25 -4.55
CA VAL A 119 -8.38 -17.24 -4.17
C VAL A 119 -7.07 -16.57 -3.75
N LEU A 120 -6.56 -15.61 -4.53
CA LEU A 120 -5.32 -14.89 -4.20
C LEU A 120 -5.47 -14.08 -2.90
N LYS A 121 -6.64 -13.47 -2.70
CA LYS A 121 -6.94 -12.73 -1.47
C LYS A 121 -7.01 -13.65 -0.25
N ILE A 122 -7.67 -14.80 -0.37
CA ILE A 122 -7.74 -15.81 0.69
C ILE A 122 -6.33 -16.29 1.05
N ILE A 123 -5.50 -16.62 0.04
CA ILE A 123 -4.11 -17.03 0.25
C ILE A 123 -3.34 -15.92 0.99
N GLY A 124 -3.43 -14.68 0.51
CA GLY A 124 -2.72 -13.54 1.11
C GLY A 124 -3.10 -13.31 2.58
N ILE A 125 -4.41 -13.26 2.87
CA ILE A 125 -4.93 -13.10 4.24
C ILE A 125 -4.52 -14.28 5.12
N THR A 126 -4.60 -15.51 4.61
CA THR A 126 -4.23 -16.71 5.36
C THR A 126 -2.77 -16.67 5.77
N PHE A 127 -1.85 -16.28 4.88
CA PHE A 127 -0.43 -16.11 5.22
C PHE A 127 -0.20 -15.05 6.29
N CYS A 128 -0.92 -13.92 6.22
CA CYS A 128 -0.84 -12.86 7.24
C CYS A 128 -1.41 -13.29 8.60
N ILE A 129 -2.42 -14.17 8.64
CA ILE A 129 -2.92 -14.73 9.91
C ILE A 129 -1.92 -15.76 10.44
N LEU A 130 -1.40 -16.63 9.57
CA LEU A 130 -0.43 -17.66 9.92
C LEU A 130 0.89 -17.07 10.45
N SER A 131 1.25 -15.85 10.05
CA SER A 131 2.44 -15.16 10.57
C SER A 131 2.37 -14.81 12.05
N ALA A 132 1.20 -14.92 12.69
CA ALA A 132 1.08 -14.80 14.15
C ALA A 132 1.61 -16.04 14.88
N ILE A 133 1.62 -17.22 14.24
CA ILE A 133 2.06 -18.48 14.87
C ILE A 133 3.51 -18.40 15.35
N PRO A 134 4.51 -17.96 14.55
CA PRO A 134 5.88 -17.85 15.03
C PRO A 134 6.05 -16.93 16.25
N LEU A 135 5.25 -15.86 16.36
CA LEU A 135 5.29 -15.01 17.56
C LEU A 135 4.72 -15.73 18.79
N MET A 136 3.61 -16.45 18.61
CA MET A 136 2.97 -17.20 19.70
C MET A 136 3.82 -18.36 20.19
N THR A 137 4.51 -19.07 19.29
CA THR A 137 5.42 -20.15 19.70
C THR A 137 6.56 -19.59 20.54
N GLY A 138 7.08 -18.40 20.22
CA GLY A 138 8.09 -17.73 21.02
C GLY A 138 7.71 -17.60 22.49
N SER A 139 6.47 -17.16 22.76
CA SER A 139 5.96 -17.01 24.13
C SER A 139 5.93 -18.33 24.92
N LEU A 140 5.76 -19.47 24.27
CA LEU A 140 5.71 -20.78 24.93
C LEU A 140 7.10 -21.26 25.36
N PHE A 141 8.15 -20.85 24.66
CA PHE A 141 9.53 -21.31 24.91
C PHE A 141 10.34 -20.41 25.84
N ILE A 142 9.82 -19.22 26.22
CA ILE A 142 10.48 -18.28 27.14
C ILE A 142 10.83 -18.93 28.49
N GLY A 143 9.97 -19.80 29.02
CA GLY A 143 10.20 -20.45 30.32
C GLY A 143 11.16 -21.65 30.30
N SER A 144 11.60 -22.12 29.12
CA SER A 144 12.35 -23.36 28.93
C SER A 144 13.83 -23.15 28.57
N LEU A 145 14.20 -21.93 28.14
CA LEU A 145 15.51 -21.62 27.59
C LEU A 145 16.29 -20.62 28.45
N SER A 146 17.63 -20.65 28.33
CA SER A 146 18.52 -19.63 28.92
C SER A 146 18.40 -18.29 28.17
N ASN A 147 18.59 -17.16 28.86
CA ASN A 147 18.42 -15.80 28.32
C ASN A 147 19.10 -15.57 26.95
N SER A 148 20.32 -16.05 26.74
CA SER A 148 21.03 -15.86 25.46
C SER A 148 20.37 -16.58 24.28
N ARG A 149 19.79 -17.76 24.51
CA ARG A 149 19.11 -18.57 23.48
C ARG A 149 17.71 -18.04 23.19
N ILE A 150 17.09 -17.33 24.14
CA ILE A 150 15.78 -16.69 23.97
C ILE A 150 15.91 -15.55 22.96
N ASP A 151 16.92 -14.70 23.06
CA ASP A 151 17.09 -13.56 22.16
C ASP A 151 17.28 -13.97 20.68
N ASP A 152 18.05 -15.03 20.44
CA ASP A 152 18.28 -15.56 19.09
C ASP A 152 17.02 -16.24 18.53
N LEU A 153 16.30 -17.00 19.37
CA LEU A 153 15.03 -17.60 18.99
C LEU A 153 14.00 -16.52 18.65
N MET A 154 13.86 -15.47 19.47
CA MET A 154 12.93 -14.37 19.20
C MET A 154 13.28 -13.64 17.90
N THR A 155 14.57 -13.43 17.63
CA THR A 155 15.04 -12.82 16.37
C THR A 155 14.69 -13.68 15.16
N GLY A 156 14.89 -15.00 15.26
CA GLY A 156 14.54 -15.96 14.21
C GLY A 156 13.02 -16.05 13.97
N LEU A 157 12.23 -16.08 15.04
CA LEU A 157 10.77 -16.10 14.95
C LEU A 157 10.21 -14.79 14.35
N SER A 158 10.76 -13.65 14.76
CA SER A 158 10.42 -12.34 14.17
C SER A 158 10.73 -12.31 12.68
N THR A 159 11.86 -12.87 12.28
CA THR A 159 12.26 -12.99 10.87
C THR A 159 11.27 -13.86 10.08
N ALA A 160 10.88 -15.02 10.63
CA ALA A 160 9.91 -15.91 10.01
C ALA A 160 8.53 -15.24 9.86
N THR A 161 8.09 -14.45 10.85
CA THR A 161 6.86 -13.66 10.78
C THR A 161 6.92 -12.65 9.64
N ILE A 162 7.97 -11.83 9.57
CA ILE A 162 8.11 -10.81 8.51
C ILE A 162 8.15 -11.48 7.13
N PHE A 163 8.80 -12.63 7.01
CA PHE A 163 8.85 -13.39 5.76
C PHE A 163 7.46 -13.84 5.29
N LEU A 164 6.66 -14.44 6.20
CA LEU A 164 5.29 -14.86 5.89
C LEU A 164 4.38 -13.68 5.52
N VAL A 165 4.50 -12.56 6.24
CA VAL A 165 3.77 -11.31 5.93
C VAL A 165 4.15 -10.81 4.53
N GLY A 166 5.44 -10.80 4.18
CA GLY A 166 5.88 -10.34 2.86
C GLY A 166 5.29 -11.17 1.72
N ILE A 167 5.18 -12.49 1.87
CA ILE A 167 4.50 -13.37 0.91
C ILE A 167 3.01 -13.04 0.83
N GLY A 168 2.34 -12.90 1.98
CA GLY A 168 0.90 -12.58 2.02
C GLY A 168 0.59 -11.25 1.33
N VAL A 169 1.36 -10.21 1.65
CA VAL A 169 1.22 -8.87 1.08
C VAL A 169 1.50 -8.85 -0.42
N PHE A 170 2.46 -9.63 -0.92
CA PHE A 170 2.70 -9.76 -2.37
C PHE A 170 1.43 -10.16 -3.12
N PHE A 171 0.72 -11.20 -2.65
CA PHE A 171 -0.52 -11.66 -3.28
C PHE A 171 -1.63 -10.61 -3.17
N LEU A 172 -1.77 -9.96 -2.01
CA LEU A 172 -2.77 -8.91 -1.80
C LEU A 172 -2.53 -7.72 -2.73
N VAL A 173 -1.31 -7.19 -2.80
CA VAL A 173 -0.99 -6.05 -3.66
C VAL A 173 -1.24 -6.41 -5.12
N LYS A 174 -0.76 -7.57 -5.57
CA LYS A 174 -0.92 -8.00 -6.96
C LYS A 174 -2.39 -8.13 -7.34
N THR A 175 -3.20 -8.78 -6.51
CA THR A 175 -4.61 -9.01 -6.85
C THR A 175 -5.46 -7.74 -6.77
N ASN A 176 -5.18 -6.85 -5.81
CA ASN A 176 -5.91 -5.60 -5.67
C ASN A 176 -5.64 -4.68 -6.88
N ILE A 177 -4.39 -4.52 -7.32
CA ILE A 177 -4.10 -3.66 -8.48
C ILE A 177 -4.78 -4.18 -9.77
N VAL A 178 -4.88 -5.51 -9.94
CA VAL A 178 -5.58 -6.09 -11.09
C VAL A 178 -7.10 -5.90 -10.97
N ARG A 179 -7.68 -6.11 -9.78
CA ARG A 179 -9.12 -5.88 -9.56
C ARG A 179 -9.50 -4.41 -9.77
N ASP A 180 -8.66 -3.51 -9.28
CA ASP A 180 -8.77 -2.07 -9.40
C ASP A 180 -8.75 -1.62 -10.87
N SER A 181 -7.94 -2.27 -11.71
CA SER A 181 -7.91 -2.02 -13.15
C SER A 181 -9.28 -2.22 -13.84
N PHE A 182 -10.04 -3.23 -13.42
CA PHE A 182 -11.39 -3.47 -13.92
C PHE A 182 -12.38 -2.42 -13.39
N ASN A 183 -12.24 -1.99 -12.13
CA ASN A 183 -13.07 -0.94 -11.55
C ASN A 183 -12.86 0.41 -12.24
N ILE A 184 -11.63 0.72 -12.66
CA ILE A 184 -11.32 1.91 -13.46
C ILE A 184 -12.07 1.87 -14.80
N ILE A 185 -11.94 0.77 -15.57
CA ILE A 185 -12.56 0.66 -16.90
C ILE A 185 -14.09 0.67 -16.82
N LEU A 186 -14.65 -0.02 -15.83
CA LEU A 186 -16.11 -0.09 -15.64
C LEU A 186 -16.68 1.14 -14.89
N GLN A 187 -15.81 2.04 -14.39
CA GLN A 187 -16.16 3.18 -13.52
C GLN A 187 -17.02 2.78 -12.30
N ILE A 188 -16.69 1.66 -11.68
CA ILE A 188 -17.38 1.13 -10.49
C ILE A 188 -16.60 1.56 -9.23
N GLU A 189 -17.25 1.52 -8.07
CA GLU A 189 -16.69 1.90 -6.77
C GLU A 189 -16.24 3.37 -6.72
N ASP A 190 -14.94 3.63 -6.55
CA ASP A 190 -14.37 4.97 -6.35
C ASP A 190 -14.13 5.75 -7.65
N TYR A 191 -14.29 5.09 -8.80
CA TYR A 191 -14.09 5.68 -10.12
C TYR A 191 -15.38 6.22 -10.76
N THR A 192 -16.50 6.15 -10.03
CA THR A 192 -17.76 6.79 -10.44
C THR A 192 -17.59 8.30 -10.56
N ALA A 193 -18.25 8.92 -11.54
CA ALA A 193 -18.19 10.37 -11.78
C ALA A 193 -18.52 11.19 -10.51
N GLU A 194 -19.48 10.71 -9.71
CA GLU A 194 -19.88 11.34 -8.46
C GLU A 194 -18.74 11.41 -7.43
N LYS A 195 -18.09 10.27 -7.16
CA LYS A 195 -17.00 10.17 -6.19
C LYS A 195 -15.71 10.83 -6.66
N LYS A 196 -15.42 10.80 -7.95
CA LYS A 196 -14.26 11.48 -8.52
C LYS A 196 -14.35 13.00 -8.37
N ALA A 197 -15.53 13.56 -8.63
CA ALA A 197 -15.75 14.99 -8.44
C ALA A 197 -15.84 15.37 -6.94
N SER A 198 -16.24 14.47 -6.03
CA SER A 198 -16.11 14.75 -4.59
C SER A 198 -14.65 14.70 -4.15
N LYS A 199 -13.86 13.73 -4.63
CA LYS A 199 -12.42 13.61 -4.34
C LYS A 199 -11.65 14.86 -4.75
N LYS A 200 -11.87 15.39 -5.97
CA LYS A 200 -11.23 16.64 -6.44
C LYS A 200 -11.53 17.85 -5.54
N ILE A 201 -12.73 17.91 -5.00
CA ILE A 201 -13.14 18.96 -4.06
C ILE A 201 -12.48 18.75 -2.70
N ILE A 202 -12.52 17.52 -2.18
CA ILE A 202 -11.88 17.14 -0.92
C ILE A 202 -10.38 17.45 -0.99
N GLU A 203 -9.67 17.10 -2.06
CA GLU A 203 -8.24 17.40 -2.23
C GLU A 203 -7.93 18.90 -2.19
N LYS A 204 -8.77 19.72 -2.84
CA LYS A 204 -8.65 21.19 -2.81
C LYS A 204 -8.82 21.73 -1.38
N TYR A 205 -9.85 21.27 -0.66
CA TYR A 205 -10.09 21.70 0.72
C TYR A 205 -9.09 21.09 1.71
N ALA A 206 -8.60 19.88 1.47
CA ALA A 206 -7.61 19.19 2.28
C ALA A 206 -6.30 19.96 2.29
N THR A 207 -5.86 20.45 1.12
CA THR A 207 -4.66 21.27 1.01
C THR A 207 -4.77 22.53 1.87
N ILE A 208 -5.91 23.23 1.81
CA ILE A 208 -6.16 24.44 2.62
C ILE A 208 -6.22 24.10 4.12
N TYR A 209 -6.90 23.02 4.46
CA TYR A 209 -7.07 22.54 5.82
C TYR A 209 -5.72 22.20 6.49
N TRP A 210 -4.90 21.38 5.83
CA TRP A 210 -3.59 20.98 6.34
C TRP A 210 -2.61 22.15 6.46
N MET A 211 -2.64 23.09 5.51
CA MET A 211 -1.87 24.32 5.61
C MET A 211 -2.31 25.17 6.81
N THR A 212 -3.61 25.27 7.06
CA THR A 212 -4.16 26.03 8.20
C THR A 212 -3.79 25.39 9.54
N ILE A 213 -3.95 24.08 9.67
CA ILE A 213 -3.55 23.34 10.88
C ILE A 213 -2.05 23.47 11.13
N SER A 214 -1.23 23.33 10.09
CA SER A 214 0.23 23.48 10.21
C SER A 214 0.61 24.89 10.68
N PHE A 215 -0.05 25.91 10.14
CA PHE A 215 0.14 27.29 10.58
C PHE A 215 -0.26 27.49 12.05
N ILE A 216 -1.42 26.99 12.47
CA ILE A 216 -1.88 27.06 13.87
C ILE A 216 -0.92 26.33 14.80
N TYR A 217 -0.50 25.12 14.44
CA TYR A 217 0.46 24.33 15.20
C TYR A 217 1.78 25.10 15.38
N LEU A 218 2.36 25.61 14.31
CA LEU A 218 3.62 26.36 14.37
C LEU A 218 3.47 27.66 15.15
N ALA A 219 2.43 28.46 14.90
CA ALA A 219 2.18 29.72 15.62
C ALA A 219 2.02 29.47 17.12
N TYR A 220 1.21 28.49 17.53
CA TYR A 220 1.05 28.12 18.93
C TYR A 220 2.36 27.63 19.54
N SER A 221 3.09 26.76 18.85
CA SER A 221 4.34 26.17 19.36
C SER A 221 5.45 27.21 19.52
N PHE A 222 5.55 28.19 18.61
CA PHE A 222 6.53 29.29 18.71
C PHE A 222 6.17 30.31 19.79
N ILE A 223 4.90 30.69 19.93
CA ILE A 223 4.45 31.67 20.94
C ILE A 223 4.56 31.07 22.35
N SER A 224 4.04 29.86 22.55
CA SER A 224 4.00 29.21 23.87
C SER A 224 5.33 28.56 24.26
N LYS A 225 6.24 28.35 23.32
CA LYS A 225 7.47 27.53 23.46
C LYS A 225 7.21 26.13 24.04
N ASN A 226 5.97 25.66 24.04
CA ASN A 226 5.55 24.44 24.71
C ASN A 226 5.41 23.27 23.73
N TRP A 227 6.55 22.85 23.19
CA TRP A 227 6.67 21.75 22.23
C TRP A 227 6.24 20.39 22.80
N SER A 228 6.24 20.24 24.12
CA SER A 228 5.87 18.98 24.79
C SER A 228 4.37 18.68 24.71
N GLN A 229 3.51 19.69 24.56
CA GLN A 229 2.05 19.51 24.53
C GLN A 229 1.41 19.92 23.20
N SER A 230 2.11 20.69 22.37
CA SER A 230 1.59 21.17 21.07
C SER A 230 1.27 20.04 20.08
N TRP A 231 1.84 18.85 20.27
CA TRP A 231 1.56 17.68 19.42
C TRP A 231 0.09 17.26 19.42
N ILE A 232 -0.68 17.59 20.46
CA ILE A 232 -2.12 17.23 20.59
C ILE A 232 -2.99 17.82 19.46
N ILE A 233 -2.50 18.88 18.81
CA ILE A 233 -3.15 19.51 17.65
C ILE A 233 -3.25 18.52 16.48
N TRP A 234 -2.27 17.61 16.31
CA TRP A 234 -2.27 16.66 15.20
C TRP A 234 -3.36 15.58 15.30
N PRO A 235 -3.55 14.89 16.44
CA PRO A 235 -4.71 14.01 16.64
C PRO A 235 -6.04 14.72 16.45
N LEU A 236 -6.22 15.92 17.03
CA LEU A 236 -7.44 16.70 16.84
C LEU A 236 -7.68 17.00 15.36
N ALA A 237 -6.64 17.43 14.65
CA ALA A 237 -6.71 17.72 13.23
C ALA A 237 -7.09 16.49 12.39
N GLY A 238 -6.63 15.30 12.75
CA GLY A 238 -7.04 14.07 12.08
C GLY A 238 -8.55 13.82 12.22
N ILE A 239 -9.09 13.98 13.44
CA ILE A 239 -10.51 13.77 13.73
C ILE A 239 -11.37 14.80 12.98
N THR A 240 -11.03 16.08 13.06
CA THR A 240 -11.80 17.14 12.38
C THR A 240 -11.72 17.03 10.85
N TYR A 241 -10.62 16.53 10.30
CA TYR A 241 -10.52 16.23 8.87
C TYR A 241 -11.48 15.11 8.46
N GLY A 242 -11.54 14.01 9.21
CA GLY A 242 -12.47 12.91 8.94
C GLY A 242 -13.94 13.36 9.01
N ILE A 243 -14.29 14.23 9.96
CA ILE A 243 -15.63 14.84 10.05
C ILE A 243 -15.90 15.71 8.81
N LEU A 244 -14.94 16.53 8.38
CA LEU A 244 -15.08 17.42 7.22
C LEU A 244 -15.28 16.61 5.93
N GLU A 245 -14.55 15.50 5.76
CA GLU A 245 -14.72 14.57 4.65
C GLU A 245 -16.11 13.91 4.64
N ALA A 246 -16.61 13.48 5.79
CA ALA A 246 -17.96 12.92 5.93
C ALA A 246 -19.06 13.94 5.57
N ILE A 247 -18.91 15.21 6.00
CA ILE A 247 -19.89 16.25 5.68
C ILE A 247 -19.87 16.58 4.18
N LEU A 248 -18.69 16.72 3.58
CA LEU A 248 -18.56 17.04 2.15
C LEU A 248 -19.10 15.92 1.26
N SER A 249 -18.89 14.66 1.64
CA SER A 249 -19.44 13.51 0.90
C SER A 249 -20.97 13.41 1.02
N LEU A 250 -21.55 13.71 2.19
CA LEU A 250 -23.00 13.72 2.38
C LEU A 250 -23.70 14.87 1.65
N LYS A 251 -23.14 16.09 1.69
CA LYS A 251 -23.74 17.28 1.07
C LYS A 251 -23.90 17.12 -0.45
N LYS A 252 -22.97 16.42 -1.09
CA LYS A 252 -23.03 16.16 -2.53
C LYS A 252 -24.00 15.04 -2.90
N LYS A 253 -24.10 13.98 -2.09
CA LYS A 253 -25.11 12.92 -2.30
C LYS A 253 -26.53 13.50 -2.35
N LYS A 254 -26.79 14.56 -1.56
CA LYS A 254 -28.07 15.28 -1.56
C LYS A 254 -28.29 16.18 -2.78
N SER A 255 -27.25 16.85 -3.29
CA SER A 255 -27.36 17.74 -4.46
C SER A 255 -27.47 17.02 -5.82
N ILE A 256 -27.23 15.70 -5.85
CA ILE A 256 -27.37 14.87 -7.06
C ILE A 256 -28.76 14.18 -7.08
N SER A 257 -29.43 14.08 -5.93
CA SER A 257 -30.77 13.47 -5.80
C SER A 257 -31.93 14.46 -5.96
N GLU A 258 -31.64 15.76 -6.12
CA GLU A 258 -32.59 16.83 -6.44
C GLU A 258 -32.46 17.22 -7.92
#